data_AF-A0A419KP22-F1
#
_entry.id   AF-A0A419KP22-F1
#
_cell.length_a   1.000
_cell.length_b   1.000
_cell.length_c   1.000
_cell.angle_alpha   90.00
_cell.angle_beta   90.00
_cell.angle_gamma   90.00
#
_symmetry.space_group_name_H-M   'P 1'
#
loop_
_entity.id
_entity.type
_entity.pdbx_description
1 polymer ?
#
loop_
_entity_poly.entity_id
_entity_poly.type
_entity_poly.pdbx_seq_one_letter_code
_entity_poly.pdbx_strand_id
1 'polypeptide(L)' 'MPIGRGRPPRITPAKAALLAAVRQFHSLSYRALAASDYTKWLGLKGVHYASIHKAIKRLPEDLFEEAIKILRK' A
#
# COMPACT_ATOMS: atom_id res chain seq x y z
N MET A 1 -5.95 -17.72 -27.09
CA MET A 1 -6.85 -16.77 -26.38
C MET A 1 -6.21 -16.47 -25.02
N PRO A 2 -5.83 -15.22 -24.69
CA PRO A 2 -5.21 -14.95 -23.39
C PRO A 2 -6.26 -15.06 -22.28
N ILE A 3 -5.90 -15.82 -21.25
CA ILE A 3 -6.62 -16.01 -19.99
C ILE A 3 -6.97 -14.64 -19.41
N GLY A 4 -8.24 -14.46 -19.01
CA GLY A 4 -8.84 -13.19 -18.64
C GLY A 4 -7.95 -12.31 -17.75
N ARG A 5 -7.88 -11.02 -18.10
CA ARG A 5 -7.17 -9.97 -17.34
C ARG A 5 -7.45 -10.14 -15.85
N GLY A 6 -6.45 -10.65 -15.14
CA GLY A 6 -6.56 -11.05 -13.75
C GLY A 6 -7.17 -9.94 -12.91
N ARG A 7 -8.04 -10.33 -11.96
CA ARG A 7 -8.67 -9.43 -11.00
C ARG A 7 -7.64 -8.41 -10.50
N PRO A 8 -7.93 -7.09 -10.56
CA PRO A 8 -6.98 -6.08 -10.13
C PRO A 8 -6.55 -6.37 -8.68
N PRO A 9 -5.27 -6.16 -8.34
CA PRO A 9 -4.76 -6.46 -7.01
C PRO A 9 -5.60 -5.75 -5.94
N ARG A 10 -6.15 -6.52 -5.00
CA ARG A 10 -6.91 -5.95 -3.89
C ARG A 10 -5.94 -5.41 -2.85
N ILE A 11 -6.07 -4.13 -2.52
CA ILE A 11 -5.40 -3.53 -1.38
C ILE A 11 -6.22 -3.87 -0.14
N THR A 12 -5.71 -4.80 0.67
CA THR A 12 -6.31 -5.12 1.97
C THR A 12 -5.91 -4.06 3.01
N PRO A 13 -6.66 -3.93 4.12
CA PRO A 13 -6.31 -3.00 5.20
C PRO A 13 -4.88 -3.20 5.70
N ALA A 14 -4.44 -4.45 5.91
CA ALA A 14 -3.06 -4.75 6.31
C ALA A 14 -2.00 -4.25 5.30
N LYS A 15 -2.24 -4.41 3.99
CA LYS A 15 -1.32 -3.91 2.96
C LYS A 15 -1.28 -2.38 2.95
N ALA A 16 -2.43 -1.74 3.11
CA ALA A 16 -2.50 -0.28 3.16
C ALA A 16 -1.87 0.28 4.45
N ALA A 17 -1.97 -0.41 5.59
CA ALA A 17 -1.32 -0.03 6.83
C ALA A 17 0.20 -0.02 6.67
N LEU A 18 0.75 -1.10 6.12
CA LEU A 18 2.17 -1.23 5.84
C LEU A 18 2.65 -0.17 4.82
N LEU A 19 1.90 0.05 3.73
CA LEU A 19 2.22 1.10 2.76
C LEU A 19 2.18 2.50 3.38
N ALA A 20 1.24 2.77 4.28
CA ALA A 20 1.16 4.05 4.97
C ALA A 20 2.35 4.27 5.91
N ALA A 21 2.75 3.23 6.65
CA ALA A 21 3.87 3.30 7.55
C ALA A 21 5.21 3.40 6.80
N VAL A 22 5.42 2.65 5.72
CA VAL A 22 6.59 2.79 4.81
C VAL A 22 6.64 4.19 4.21
N ARG A 23 5.49 4.73 3.79
CA ARG A 23 5.41 6.10 3.28
C ARG A 23 5.88 7.12 4.32
N GLN A 24 5.46 6.97 5.58
CA GLN A 24 5.85 7.88 6.65
C GLN A 24 7.32 7.72 7.04
N PHE A 25 7.81 6.48 7.14
CA PHE A 25 9.20 6.18 7.51
C PHE A 25 10.21 6.72 6.49
N HIS A 26 9.94 6.53 5.20
CA HIS A 26 10.81 7.00 4.12
C HIS A 26 10.39 8.37 3.55
N SER A 27 9.38 9.03 4.14
CA SER A 27 8.82 10.31 3.65
C SER A 27 8.50 10.32 2.15
N LEU A 28 7.99 9.20 1.63
CA LEU A 28 7.72 9.03 0.20
C LEU A 28 6.43 9.73 -0.23
N SER A 29 6.40 10.21 -1.47
CA SER A 29 5.14 10.60 -2.12
C SER A 29 4.32 9.36 -2.49
N TYR A 30 2.99 9.48 -2.62
CA TYR A 30 2.15 8.36 -3.06
C TYR A 30 2.55 7.83 -4.45
N ARG A 31 3.07 8.70 -5.33
CA ARG A 31 3.57 8.30 -6.65
C ARG A 31 4.85 7.47 -6.54
N ALA A 32 5.80 7.92 -5.71
CA ALA A 32 7.03 7.19 -5.45
C ALA A 32 6.73 5.85 -4.76
N LEU A 33 5.79 5.83 -3.81
CA LEU A 33 5.32 4.61 -3.16
C LEU A 33 4.71 3.63 -4.17
N ALA A 34 3.86 4.10 -5.10
CA ALA A 34 3.28 3.28 -6.16
C ALA A 34 4.32 2.70 -7.14
N ALA A 35 5.44 3.39 -7.34
CA ALA A 35 6.55 2.93 -8.16
C ALA A 35 7.56 2.06 -7.40
N SER A 36 7.51 2.06 -6.06
CA SER A 36 8.48 1.38 -5.21
C SER A 36 8.36 -0.15 -5.25
N ASP A 37 9.46 -0.84 -4.95
CA ASP A 37 9.49 -2.30 -4.87
C ASP A 37 8.61 -2.87 -3.76
N TYR A 38 8.24 -2.07 -2.75
CA TYR A 38 7.27 -2.45 -1.73
C TYR A 38 5.92 -2.85 -2.33
N THR A 39 5.46 -2.13 -3.36
CA THR A 39 4.18 -2.47 -4.03
C THR A 39 4.30 -3.72 -4.87
N LYS A 40 5.48 -3.97 -5.47
CA LYS A 40 5.75 -5.23 -6.19
C LYS A 40 5.78 -6.41 -5.22
N TRP A 41 6.48 -6.27 -4.10
CA TRP A 41 6.58 -7.29 -3.05
C TRP A 41 5.21 -7.65 -2.46
N LEU A 42 4.32 -6.65 -2.29
CA LEU A 42 2.94 -6.87 -1.85
C LEU A 42 2.00 -7.43 -2.93
N GLY A 43 2.51 -7.72 -4.14
CA GLY A 43 1.71 -8.18 -5.27
C GLY A 43 0.73 -7.13 -5.81
N LEU A 44 0.99 -5.85 -5.54
CA LEU A 44 0.20 -4.69 -5.97
C LEU A 44 0.76 -4.06 -7.27
N LYS A 45 1.43 -4.87 -8.09
CA LYS A 45 2.00 -4.41 -9.37
C LYS A 45 0.88 -3.83 -10.27
N GLY A 46 1.07 -2.60 -10.73
CA GLY A 46 0.11 -1.90 -11.59
C GLY A 46 -1.03 -1.20 -10.83
N VAL A 47 -0.99 -1.15 -9.49
CA VAL A 47 -1.94 -0.36 -8.70
C VAL A 47 -1.60 1.12 -8.79
N HIS A 48 -2.58 1.93 -9.19
CA HIS A 48 -2.42 3.37 -9.28
C HIS A 48 -2.27 4.02 -7.89
N TYR A 49 -1.45 5.06 -7.78
CA TYR A 49 -1.21 5.76 -6.50
C TYR A 49 -2.49 6.27 -5.83
N ALA A 50 -3.50 6.63 -6.63
CA ALA A 50 -4.80 7.08 -6.11
C ALA A 50 -5.55 5.97 -5.36
N SER A 51 -5.40 4.71 -5.79
CA SER A 51 -5.99 3.56 -5.09
C SER A 51 -5.30 3.32 -3.76
N ILE A 52 -3.97 3.48 -3.70
CA ILE A 52 -3.20 3.43 -2.45
C ILE A 52 -3.64 4.55 -1.52
N HIS A 53 -3.74 5.78 -2.02
CA HIS A 53 -4.21 6.92 -1.23
C HIS A 53 -5.63 6.69 -0.67
N LYS A 54 -6.57 6.20 -1.48
CA LYS A 54 -7.93 5.87 -1.02
C LYS A 54 -7.92 4.76 0.03
N ALA A 55 -7.09 3.74 -0.14
CA ALA A 55 -7.00 2.64 0.81
C ALA A 55 -6.44 3.11 2.17
N ILE A 56 -5.39 3.94 2.13
CA ILE A 56 -4.80 4.55 3.34
C ILE A 56 -5.79 5.50 4.01
N LYS A 57 -6.55 6.29 3.25
CA LYS A 57 -7.56 7.19 3.83
C LYS A 57 -8.73 6.44 4.48
N ARG A 58 -8.99 5.20 4.06
CA ARG A 58 -10.05 4.33 4.61
C ARG A 58 -9.58 3.47 5.78
N LEU A 59 -8.30 3.56 6.15
CA LEU A 59 -7.77 2.75 7.23
C LEU A 59 -8.28 3.28 8.58
N PRO A 60 -8.69 2.37 9.49
CA PRO A 60 -8.82 2.70 10.90
C PRO A 60 -7.50 3.24 11.43
N GLU A 61 -7.58 4.29 12.26
CA GLU A 61 -6.41 4.96 12.84
C GLU A 61 -5.58 3.99 13.69
N ASP A 62 -6.24 3.09 14.43
CA ASP A 62 -5.62 2.04 15.24
C ASP A 62 -4.67 1.14 14.45
N LEU A 63 -5.09 0.71 13.24
CA LEU A 63 -4.28 -0.15 12.38
C LEU A 63 -3.08 0.58 11.78
N PHE A 64 -3.21 1.89 11.57
CA PHE A 64 -2.10 2.72 11.11
C PHE A 64 -1.06 2.91 12.23
N GLU A 65 -1.51 3.22 13.44
CA GLU A 65 -0.61 3.36 14.59
C GLU A 65 0.14 2.06 14.90
N GLU A 66 -0.54 0.92 14.83
CA GLU A 66 0.08 -0.38 15.06
C GLU A 66 1.14 -0.71 14.01
N ALA A 67 0.87 -0.42 12.73
CA ALA A 67 1.87 -0.58 11.66
C ALA A 67 3.09 0.33 11.84
N ILE A 68 2.91 1.56 12.32
CA ILE A 68 4.02 2.46 12.65
C ILE A 68 4.84 1.92 13.83
N LYS A 69 4.19 1.40 14.88
CA LYS A 69 4.87 0.81 16.04
C LYS A 69 5.76 -0.36 15.63
N ILE A 70 5.29 -1.21 14.72
CA ILE A 70 6.07 -2.34 14.18
C ILE A 70 7.30 -1.84 13.41
N LEU A 71 7.16 -0.79 12.59
CA LEU A 71 8.27 -0.25 11.77
C LEU A 71 9.26 0.63 12.56
N ARG A 72 8.87 1.13 13.74
CA ARG A 72 9.76 1.90 14.63
C ARG A 72 10.62 1.03 15.55
N LYS A 73 10.36 -0.27 15.61
CA LYS A 73 11.03 -1.22 16.51
C LYS A 73 12.17 -1.92 15.79
#